data_AF-A0A0Q9QUT7-F1
#
_entry.id   AF-A0A0Q9QUT7-F1
#
_cell.length_a   1.000
_cell.length_b   1.000
_cell.length_c   1.000
_cell.angle_alpha   90.00
_cell.angle_beta   90.00
_cell.angle_gamma   90.00
#
_symmetry.space_group_name_H-M   'P 1'
#
loop_
_entity.id
_entity.type
_entity.pdbx_description
1 polymer ?
#
loop_
_entity_poly.entity_id
_entity_poly.type
_entity_poly.pdbx_seq_one_letter_code
_entity_poly.pdbx_strand_id
1 'polypeptide(L)'
;MKYVTTMKEFIFEDDRPFLSCHASTLELLPNGDIIAAWFGGTREKAGDVAIWLSRRGVTGWTPPLKVADQADIPHWNPVLFRTNDGTLFLYYKVGTMIAEWETMVIRSTDDGHTWTSPLPLVKGDKGGRGPVKNKPIVLYDGTIAAPASLEPAWDVFVDLSSDGGETWTRSEIVPLDRSVMKGSGIIQPSLWESTHGNVHMLTRSSEGHIYRSDSKDGGKSWCTAYPTDLPNNNSGIDLVKLDNGTIALIYNPTRPEEGMKKGPRTPLVIRLSHDNGMTWENQFLLDEGEKQYSYPAIVAGGLNLYVTYTWKRERIAFWKITLSDLA
;
A
#
# COMPACT_ATOMS: atom_id res chain seq x y z
N MET A 1 18.92 -14.93 0.49
CA MET A 1 17.87 -15.44 -0.42
C MET A 1 18.14 -15.08 -1.87
N LYS A 2 17.77 -15.93 -2.83
CA LYS A 2 17.81 -15.61 -4.27
C LYS A 2 16.39 -15.67 -4.87
N TYR A 3 16.18 -14.94 -5.96
CA TYR A 3 14.94 -15.00 -6.75
C TYR A 3 15.04 -16.17 -7.73
N VAL A 4 14.10 -17.11 -7.69
CA VAL A 4 14.22 -18.39 -8.44
C VAL A 4 13.20 -18.51 -9.55
N THR A 5 11.93 -18.27 -9.25
CA THR A 5 10.85 -18.38 -10.25
C THR A 5 10.05 -17.10 -10.24
N THR A 6 9.78 -16.57 -11.43
CA THR A 6 9.04 -15.34 -11.58
C THR A 6 8.04 -15.46 -12.72
N MET A 7 6.89 -14.83 -12.52
CA MET A 7 5.82 -14.72 -13.50
C MET A 7 5.33 -13.29 -13.47
N LYS A 8 5.27 -12.65 -14.64
CA LYS A 8 4.73 -11.31 -14.84
C LYS A 8 3.52 -11.39 -15.75
N GLU A 9 2.44 -10.72 -15.36
CA GLU A 9 1.20 -10.60 -16.14
C GLU A 9 0.69 -9.16 -16.06
N PHE A 10 -0.16 -8.76 -17.00
CA PHE A 10 -1.08 -7.65 -16.78
C PHE A 10 -2.42 -8.21 -16.30
N ILE A 11 -3.08 -7.50 -15.37
CA ILE A 11 -4.37 -7.94 -14.81
C ILE A 11 -5.49 -7.89 -15.86
N PHE A 12 -5.37 -6.97 -16.83
CA PHE A 12 -6.32 -6.77 -17.92
C PHE A 12 -5.60 -6.18 -19.12
N GLU A 13 -6.20 -6.30 -20.30
CA GLU A 13 -5.68 -5.75 -21.56
C GLU A 13 -6.46 -4.51 -22.02
N ASP A 14 -6.49 -4.22 -23.32
CA ASP A 14 -7.16 -3.00 -23.85
C ASP A 14 -8.68 -3.05 -23.74
N ASP A 15 -9.28 -4.24 -23.63
CA ASP A 15 -10.69 -4.39 -23.35
C ASP A 15 -10.97 -4.09 -21.87
N ARG A 16 -11.21 -2.80 -21.59
CA ARG A 16 -11.39 -2.28 -20.23
C ARG A 16 -12.31 -1.05 -20.22
N PRO A 17 -13.05 -0.84 -19.12
CA PRO A 17 -14.04 0.23 -19.00
C PRO A 17 -13.48 1.60 -18.55
N PHE A 18 -12.16 1.78 -18.51
CA PHE A 18 -11.50 3.00 -18.05
C PHE A 18 -10.27 3.34 -18.90
N LEU A 19 -9.97 4.63 -19.04
CA LEU A 19 -8.82 5.11 -19.82
C LEU A 19 -7.53 5.13 -18.97
N SER A 20 -7.66 5.44 -17.68
CA SER A 20 -6.56 5.46 -16.72
C SER A 20 -6.88 4.66 -15.48
N CYS A 21 -5.85 4.04 -14.91
CA CYS A 21 -5.91 3.27 -13.67
C CYS A 21 -4.69 3.55 -12.78
N HIS A 22 -4.85 3.46 -11.47
CA HIS A 22 -3.76 3.69 -10.52
C HIS A 22 -4.02 3.11 -9.13
N ALA A 23 -2.96 3.13 -8.30
CA ALA A 23 -2.97 2.75 -6.89
C ALA A 23 -3.59 1.39 -6.65
N SER A 24 -2.92 0.36 -7.18
CA SER A 24 -3.36 -1.01 -7.00
C SER A 24 -3.04 -1.53 -5.60
N THR A 25 -3.81 -2.53 -5.19
CA THR A 25 -3.67 -3.31 -3.97
C THR A 25 -3.98 -4.78 -4.32
N LEU A 26 -3.50 -5.72 -3.51
CA LEU A 26 -3.78 -7.13 -3.69
C LEU A 26 -3.82 -7.86 -2.35
N GLU A 27 -4.46 -9.03 -2.34
CA GLU A 27 -4.50 -9.96 -1.23
C GLU A 27 -4.42 -11.41 -1.73
N LEU A 28 -3.77 -12.28 -0.95
CA LEU A 28 -3.70 -13.72 -1.21
C LEU A 28 -4.87 -14.43 -0.52
N LEU A 29 -5.66 -15.19 -1.27
CA LEU A 29 -6.81 -15.92 -0.75
C LEU A 29 -6.41 -17.33 -0.28
N PRO A 30 -7.16 -17.96 0.67
CA PRO A 30 -6.81 -19.27 1.22
C PRO A 30 -6.71 -20.39 0.19
N ASN A 31 -7.45 -20.28 -0.91
CA ASN A 31 -7.43 -21.25 -2.01
C ASN A 31 -6.25 -21.03 -2.99
N GLY A 32 -5.38 -20.05 -2.72
CA GLY A 32 -4.24 -19.69 -3.56
C GLY A 32 -4.55 -18.70 -4.68
N ASP A 33 -5.82 -18.27 -4.82
CA ASP A 33 -6.19 -17.21 -5.75
C ASP A 33 -5.64 -15.86 -5.26
N ILE A 34 -5.54 -14.91 -6.19
CA ILE A 34 -5.21 -13.52 -5.89
C ILE A 34 -6.42 -12.66 -6.17
N ILE A 35 -6.73 -11.74 -5.27
CA ILE A 35 -7.68 -10.67 -5.53
C ILE A 35 -6.91 -9.35 -5.58
N ALA A 36 -7.20 -8.52 -6.57
CA ALA A 36 -6.53 -7.23 -6.76
C ALA A 36 -7.55 -6.15 -7.06
N ALA A 37 -7.32 -4.95 -6.54
CA ALA A 37 -8.17 -3.79 -6.77
C ALA A 37 -7.34 -2.55 -7.11
N TRP A 38 -7.94 -1.59 -7.81
CA TRP A 38 -7.33 -0.31 -8.20
C TRP A 38 -8.44 0.72 -8.44
N PHE A 39 -8.11 2.00 -8.46
CA PHE A 39 -9.06 3.00 -8.94
C PHE A 39 -8.87 3.24 -10.44
N GLY A 40 -9.94 3.52 -11.16
CA GLY A 40 -9.91 3.74 -12.60
C GLY A 40 -11.10 4.52 -13.12
N GLY A 41 -10.86 5.33 -14.16
CA GLY A 41 -11.85 6.17 -14.83
C GLY A 41 -11.23 6.89 -16.03
N THR A 42 -11.83 8.00 -16.46
CA THR A 42 -11.32 8.81 -17.58
C THR A 42 -9.93 9.38 -17.28
N ARG A 43 -9.73 9.92 -16.06
CA ARG A 43 -8.45 10.41 -15.53
C ARG A 43 -8.55 10.53 -14.01
N GLU A 44 -7.43 10.60 -13.32
CA GLU A 44 -7.41 10.89 -11.89
C GLU A 44 -8.16 12.20 -11.56
N LYS A 45 -8.91 12.20 -10.46
CA LYS A 45 -9.86 13.25 -10.02
C LYS A 45 -11.17 13.34 -10.78
N ALA A 46 -11.36 12.61 -11.88
CA ALA A 46 -12.62 12.68 -12.62
C ALA A 46 -13.77 12.04 -11.82
N GLY A 47 -14.98 12.60 -11.94
CA GLY A 47 -16.16 12.13 -11.20
C GLY A 47 -16.61 10.71 -11.54
N ASP A 48 -16.08 10.12 -12.63
CA ASP A 48 -16.32 8.74 -13.05
C ASP A 48 -15.29 7.75 -12.49
N VAL A 49 -14.32 8.20 -11.67
CA VAL A 49 -13.34 7.31 -11.07
C VAL A 49 -14.03 6.42 -10.02
N ALA A 50 -13.98 5.11 -10.29
CA ALA A 50 -14.53 4.05 -9.46
C ALA A 50 -13.42 3.13 -8.93
N ILE A 51 -13.77 2.27 -7.99
CA ILE A 51 -12.92 1.13 -7.59
C ILE A 51 -13.28 -0.08 -8.45
N TRP A 52 -12.24 -0.64 -9.06
CA TRP A 52 -12.30 -1.83 -9.91
C TRP A 52 -11.54 -2.96 -9.24
N LEU A 53 -11.96 -4.19 -9.53
CA LEU A 53 -11.45 -5.40 -8.91
C LEU A 53 -11.32 -6.50 -9.96
N SER A 54 -10.33 -7.37 -9.81
CA SER A 54 -10.21 -8.61 -10.56
C SER A 54 -9.66 -9.72 -9.67
N ARG A 55 -9.99 -10.97 -10.01
CA ARG A 55 -9.51 -12.17 -9.33
C ARG A 55 -8.68 -13.01 -10.29
N ARG A 56 -7.53 -13.50 -9.83
CA ARG A 56 -6.68 -14.45 -10.53
C ARG A 56 -6.94 -15.85 -9.99
N GLY A 57 -7.57 -16.69 -10.79
CA GLY A 57 -7.73 -18.11 -10.52
C GLY A 57 -6.75 -18.98 -11.30
N VAL A 58 -7.08 -20.27 -11.40
CA VAL A 58 -6.32 -21.25 -12.19
C VAL A 58 -6.28 -20.94 -13.69
N THR A 59 -7.33 -20.30 -14.23
CA THR A 59 -7.45 -19.94 -15.65
C THR A 59 -6.93 -18.53 -15.97
N GLY A 60 -6.38 -17.81 -14.99
CA GLY A 60 -5.94 -16.42 -15.14
C GLY A 60 -6.89 -15.40 -14.50
N TRP A 61 -6.76 -14.14 -14.92
CA TRP A 61 -7.51 -13.01 -14.38
C TRP A 61 -8.94 -12.92 -14.93
N THR A 62 -9.90 -12.61 -14.07
CA THR A 62 -11.25 -12.24 -14.49
C THR A 62 -11.26 -10.84 -15.12
N PRO A 63 -12.25 -10.51 -15.98
CA PRO A 63 -12.44 -9.13 -16.41
C PRO A 63 -12.63 -8.17 -15.22
N PRO A 64 -12.22 -6.89 -15.34
CA PRO A 64 -12.45 -5.89 -14.30
C PRO A 64 -13.92 -5.75 -13.92
N LEU A 65 -14.24 -5.93 -12.64
CA LEU A 65 -15.55 -5.70 -12.04
C LEU A 65 -15.53 -4.37 -11.28
N LYS A 66 -16.53 -3.53 -11.50
CA LYS A 66 -16.72 -2.32 -10.71
C LYS A 66 -17.34 -2.69 -9.35
N VAL A 67 -16.69 -2.34 -8.26
CA VAL A 67 -17.11 -2.73 -6.90
C VAL A 67 -17.56 -1.56 -6.03
N ALA A 68 -17.10 -0.34 -6.32
CA ALA A 68 -17.60 0.87 -5.68
C ALA A 68 -17.56 2.07 -6.63
N ASP A 69 -18.68 2.78 -6.75
CA ASP A 69 -18.79 4.06 -7.42
C ASP A 69 -19.87 4.96 -6.81
N GLN A 70 -19.77 6.24 -7.14
CA GLN A 70 -20.78 7.25 -6.85
C GLN A 70 -20.75 8.30 -7.96
N ALA A 71 -21.93 8.69 -8.45
CA ALA A 71 -22.04 9.68 -9.51
C ALA A 71 -21.30 10.98 -9.13
N ASP A 72 -20.43 11.44 -10.03
CA ASP A 72 -19.66 12.68 -9.95
C ASP A 72 -18.72 12.80 -8.74
N ILE A 73 -18.43 11.71 -8.03
CA ILE A 73 -17.51 11.71 -6.89
C ILE A 73 -16.37 10.70 -7.10
N PRO A 74 -15.12 11.15 -7.26
CA PRO A 74 -14.00 10.26 -7.50
C PRO A 74 -13.69 9.38 -6.28
N HIS A 75 -13.34 8.13 -6.58
CA HIS A 75 -12.84 7.15 -5.62
C HIS A 75 -11.32 7.00 -5.70
N TRP A 76 -10.68 6.59 -4.60
CA TRP A 76 -9.22 6.64 -4.47
C TRP A 76 -8.66 5.51 -3.62
N ASN A 77 -7.35 5.26 -3.81
CA ASN A 77 -6.47 4.46 -2.95
C ASN A 77 -7.17 3.24 -2.30
N PRO A 78 -7.67 2.29 -3.12
CA PRO A 78 -8.21 1.06 -2.56
C PRO A 78 -7.13 0.30 -1.80
N VAL A 79 -7.52 -0.33 -0.70
CA VAL A 79 -6.65 -1.18 0.10
C VAL A 79 -7.41 -2.44 0.46
N LEU A 80 -6.93 -3.58 -0.04
CA LEU A 80 -7.38 -4.91 0.36
C LEU A 80 -6.62 -5.33 1.62
N PHE A 81 -7.32 -5.99 2.53
CA PHE A 81 -6.75 -6.53 3.75
C PHE A 81 -7.60 -7.69 4.25
N ARG A 82 -6.99 -8.84 4.48
CA ARG A 82 -7.66 -9.98 5.09
C ARG A 82 -7.22 -10.17 6.54
N THR A 83 -8.20 -10.40 7.41
CA THR A 83 -7.96 -10.74 8.81
C THR A 83 -7.93 -12.26 9.02
N ASN A 84 -7.40 -12.70 10.17
CA ASN A 84 -7.24 -14.12 10.48
C ASN A 84 -8.56 -14.90 10.56
N ASP A 85 -9.68 -14.23 10.83
CA ASP A 85 -11.01 -14.85 10.86
C ASP A 85 -11.59 -15.10 9.45
N GLY A 86 -10.89 -14.64 8.41
CA GLY A 86 -11.29 -14.78 7.01
C GLY A 86 -12.07 -13.60 6.45
N THR A 87 -12.35 -12.56 7.23
CA THR A 87 -13.00 -11.35 6.73
C THR A 87 -12.03 -10.59 5.82
N LEU A 88 -12.47 -10.36 4.58
CA LEU A 88 -11.77 -9.54 3.61
C LEU A 88 -12.36 -8.12 3.61
N PHE A 89 -11.51 -7.13 3.83
CA PHE A 89 -11.85 -5.73 3.80
C PHE A 89 -11.38 -5.10 2.48
N LEU A 90 -12.20 -4.23 1.92
CA LEU A 90 -11.78 -3.27 0.90
C LEU A 90 -12.07 -1.86 1.41
N TYR A 91 -11.00 -1.16 1.80
CA TYR A 91 -11.03 0.25 2.15
C TYR A 91 -10.81 1.08 0.89
N TYR A 92 -11.45 2.25 0.78
CA TYR A 92 -11.21 3.19 -0.30
C TYR A 92 -11.58 4.59 0.15
N LYS A 93 -11.10 5.63 -0.54
CA LYS A 93 -11.47 7.02 -0.22
C LYS A 93 -12.46 7.56 -1.22
N VAL A 94 -13.35 8.43 -0.76
CA VAL A 94 -14.38 9.09 -1.55
C VAL A 94 -14.32 10.59 -1.30
N GLY A 95 -14.24 11.38 -2.37
CA GLY A 95 -14.25 12.84 -2.26
C GLY A 95 -13.44 13.55 -3.35
N THR A 96 -13.82 14.79 -3.66
CA THR A 96 -13.20 15.62 -4.71
C THR A 96 -11.91 16.31 -4.25
N MET A 97 -11.79 16.60 -2.95
CA MET A 97 -10.62 17.22 -2.34
C MET A 97 -9.89 16.20 -1.47
N ILE A 98 -8.60 15.98 -1.75
CA ILE A 98 -7.78 14.97 -1.07
C ILE A 98 -7.72 15.21 0.45
N ALA A 99 -7.63 16.47 0.89
CA ALA A 99 -7.60 16.82 2.31
C ALA A 99 -8.93 16.54 3.05
N GLU A 100 -10.03 16.36 2.32
CA GLU A 100 -11.38 16.23 2.88
C GLU A 100 -12.08 14.91 2.48
N TRP A 101 -11.33 13.97 1.90
CA TRP A 101 -11.90 12.67 1.56
C TRP A 101 -12.33 11.90 2.81
N GLU A 102 -13.37 11.09 2.63
CA GLU A 102 -13.83 10.14 3.63
C GLU A 102 -13.27 8.76 3.32
N THR A 103 -13.04 7.96 4.35
CA THR A 103 -12.68 6.55 4.17
C THR A 103 -13.92 5.70 4.27
N MET A 104 -14.22 4.96 3.21
CA MET A 104 -15.28 3.98 3.15
C MET A 104 -14.70 2.57 3.24
N VAL A 105 -15.50 1.65 3.77
CA VAL A 105 -15.16 0.23 3.86
C VAL A 105 -16.34 -0.61 3.41
N ILE A 106 -16.04 -1.63 2.63
CA ILE A 106 -16.92 -2.78 2.35
C ILE A 106 -16.20 -4.05 2.82
N ARG A 107 -16.98 -5.06 3.21
CA ARG A 107 -16.47 -6.32 3.74
C ARG A 107 -17.02 -7.50 2.96
N SER A 108 -16.25 -8.58 2.89
CA SER A 108 -16.64 -9.86 2.31
C SER A 108 -16.27 -10.98 3.27
N THR A 109 -17.20 -11.94 3.42
CA THR A 109 -17.02 -13.17 4.19
C THR A 109 -17.00 -14.42 3.28
N ASP A 110 -16.94 -14.20 1.97
CA ASP A 110 -16.96 -15.24 0.93
C ASP A 110 -15.85 -14.99 -0.10
N ASP A 111 -14.67 -14.56 0.38
CA ASP A 111 -13.45 -14.38 -0.42
C ASP A 111 -13.62 -13.42 -1.63
N GLY A 112 -14.39 -12.36 -1.42
CA GLY A 112 -14.59 -11.26 -2.38
C GLY A 112 -15.64 -11.54 -3.45
N HIS A 113 -16.44 -12.60 -3.30
CA HIS A 113 -17.55 -12.89 -4.23
C HIS A 113 -18.72 -11.92 -4.03
N THR A 114 -19.07 -11.62 -2.78
CA THR A 114 -20.05 -10.61 -2.42
C THR A 114 -19.48 -9.63 -1.39
N TRP A 115 -20.04 -8.42 -1.39
CA TRP A 115 -19.59 -7.33 -0.54
C TRP A 115 -20.77 -6.69 0.18
N THR A 116 -20.56 -6.26 1.42
CA THR A 116 -21.55 -5.47 2.16
C THR A 116 -21.82 -4.13 1.48
N SER A 117 -22.92 -3.46 1.85
CA SER A 117 -23.07 -2.04 1.56
C SER A 117 -21.93 -1.22 2.21
N PRO A 118 -21.52 -0.11 1.58
CA PRO A 118 -20.41 0.69 2.09
C PRO A 118 -20.78 1.46 3.36
N LEU A 119 -19.84 1.48 4.31
CA LEU A 119 -19.94 2.25 5.55
C LEU A 119 -18.74 3.17 5.68
N PRO A 120 -18.89 4.37 6.27
CA PRO A 120 -17.73 5.18 6.66
C PRO A 120 -16.94 4.41 7.72
N LEU A 121 -15.61 4.37 7.58
CA LEU A 121 -14.73 3.69 8.53
C LEU A 121 -14.88 4.25 9.94
N VAL A 122 -14.91 5.59 10.04
CA VAL A 122 -15.21 6.33 11.27
C VAL A 122 -16.23 7.39 10.90
N LYS A 123 -17.40 7.33 11.52
CA LYS A 123 -18.53 8.23 11.19
C LYS A 123 -18.15 9.69 11.43
N GLY A 124 -18.31 10.52 10.40
CA GLY A 124 -18.06 11.97 10.44
C GLY A 124 -16.59 12.37 10.31
N ASP A 125 -15.69 11.41 10.09
CA ASP A 125 -14.27 11.68 9.92
C ASP A 125 -13.92 12.20 8.52
N LYS A 126 -12.86 13.01 8.44
CA LYS A 126 -12.30 13.59 7.22
C LYS A 126 -10.77 13.52 7.26
N GLY A 127 -10.14 13.35 6.10
CA GLY A 127 -8.69 13.50 5.96
C GLY A 127 -7.89 12.20 5.95
N GLY A 128 -8.55 11.04 5.89
CA GLY A 128 -7.88 9.77 5.56
C GLY A 128 -7.50 8.89 6.75
N ARG A 129 -8.45 8.58 7.64
CA ARG A 129 -8.32 7.49 8.62
C ARG A 129 -8.18 6.11 7.96
N GLY A 130 -7.78 5.12 8.77
CA GLY A 130 -7.51 3.76 8.33
C GLY A 130 -6.36 3.71 7.33
N PRO A 131 -6.31 2.68 6.45
CA PRO A 131 -5.20 2.58 5.54
C PRO A 131 -5.28 3.68 4.45
N VAL A 132 -4.23 4.46 4.31
CA VAL A 132 -4.02 5.37 3.17
C VAL A 132 -2.98 4.73 2.27
N LYS A 133 -3.45 4.10 1.18
CA LYS A 133 -2.66 3.36 0.17
C LYS A 133 -2.06 2.02 0.63
N ASN A 134 -1.37 1.97 1.77
CA ASN A 134 -0.70 0.73 2.20
C ASN A 134 -1.59 -0.11 3.10
N LYS A 135 -1.41 -1.44 3.01
CA LYS A 135 -2.20 -2.40 3.78
C LYS A 135 -1.94 -2.31 5.29
N PRO A 136 -2.95 -2.55 6.12
CA PRO A 136 -2.77 -2.81 7.54
C PRO A 136 -1.91 -4.06 7.82
N ILE A 137 -1.49 -4.21 9.06
CA ILE A 137 -0.93 -5.46 9.61
C ILE A 137 -1.74 -5.89 10.83
N VAL A 138 -1.76 -7.19 11.12
CA VAL A 138 -2.21 -7.71 12.42
C VAL A 138 -0.99 -7.83 13.33
N LEU A 139 -1.02 -7.16 14.48
CA LEU A 139 0.03 -7.23 15.50
C LEU A 139 -0.03 -8.57 16.26
N TYR A 140 1.03 -8.91 16.99
CA TYR A 140 1.12 -10.13 17.79
C TYR A 140 -0.01 -10.27 18.83
N ASP A 141 -0.56 -9.16 19.32
CA ASP A 141 -1.68 -9.16 20.28
C ASP A 141 -3.06 -9.24 19.61
N GLY A 142 -3.12 -9.31 18.28
CA GLY A 142 -4.35 -9.36 17.49
C GLY A 142 -4.90 -8.00 17.07
N THR A 143 -4.29 -6.89 17.52
CA THR A 143 -4.68 -5.53 17.10
C THR A 143 -4.40 -5.35 15.61
N ILE A 144 -5.35 -4.78 14.88
CA ILE A 144 -5.15 -4.34 13.50
C ILE A 144 -4.54 -2.93 13.53
N ALA A 145 -3.37 -2.77 12.91
CA ALA A 145 -2.68 -1.49 12.76
C ALA A 145 -2.77 -1.02 11.30
N ALA A 146 -3.57 0.03 11.05
CA ALA A 146 -3.82 0.60 9.74
C ALA A 146 -3.00 1.89 9.51
N PRO A 147 -2.03 1.88 8.57
CA PRO A 147 -1.17 3.03 8.29
C PRO A 147 -1.91 4.18 7.60
N ALA A 148 -1.82 5.39 8.17
CA ALA A 148 -2.58 6.54 7.70
C ALA A 148 -1.72 7.82 7.58
N SER A 149 -2.27 8.84 6.91
CA SER A 149 -1.60 10.12 6.75
C SER A 149 -2.57 11.23 6.34
N LEU A 150 -2.24 12.47 6.73
CA LEU A 150 -3.02 13.67 6.43
C LEU A 150 -2.41 14.48 5.28
N GLU A 151 -3.24 15.32 4.68
CA GLU A 151 -2.85 16.37 3.72
C GLU A 151 -3.59 17.67 4.08
N PRO A 152 -3.03 18.87 3.83
CA PRO A 152 -1.83 19.17 3.04
C PRO A 152 -0.51 19.08 3.82
N ALA A 153 -0.56 19.15 5.15
CA ALA A 153 0.59 18.85 5.99
C ALA A 153 0.75 17.32 6.02
N TRP A 154 1.85 16.82 5.44
CA TRP A 154 2.12 15.40 5.35
C TRP A 154 2.56 14.90 6.72
N ASP A 155 1.55 14.57 7.54
CA ASP A 155 1.64 14.02 8.88
C ASP A 155 1.17 12.57 8.86
N VAL A 156 1.91 11.70 9.56
CA VAL A 156 1.65 10.27 9.60
C VAL A 156 1.11 9.87 10.96
N PHE A 157 0.20 8.89 10.98
CA PHE A 157 -0.28 8.21 12.17
C PHE A 157 -0.71 6.77 11.84
N VAL A 158 -1.08 6.02 12.85
CA VAL A 158 -1.64 4.67 12.70
C VAL A 158 -3.00 4.60 13.38
N ASP A 159 -4.00 4.06 12.69
CA ASP A 159 -5.27 3.71 13.29
C ASP A 159 -5.21 2.29 13.85
N LEU A 160 -5.65 2.11 15.09
CA LEU A 160 -5.58 0.85 15.82
C LEU A 160 -7.00 0.34 16.10
N SER A 161 -7.25 -0.93 15.81
CA SER A 161 -8.50 -1.61 16.12
C SER A 161 -8.22 -2.91 16.88
N SER A 162 -8.78 -3.03 18.08
CA SER A 162 -8.67 -4.22 18.93
C SER A 162 -9.91 -5.13 18.87
N ASP A 163 -10.87 -4.82 18.00
CA ASP A 163 -12.18 -5.48 17.89
C ASP A 163 -12.47 -5.98 16.47
N GLY A 164 -11.42 -6.34 15.73
CA GLY A 164 -11.56 -6.92 14.39
C GLY A 164 -11.91 -5.91 13.29
N GLY A 165 -11.67 -4.62 13.51
CA GLY A 165 -11.92 -3.56 12.53
C GLY A 165 -13.30 -2.90 12.67
N GLU A 166 -13.98 -3.09 13.80
CA GLU A 166 -15.28 -2.47 14.09
C GLU A 166 -15.12 -1.03 14.58
N THR A 167 -14.19 -0.79 15.50
CA THR A 167 -13.86 0.55 15.99
C THR A 167 -12.37 0.84 15.89
N TRP A 168 -12.03 2.13 15.76
CA TRP A 168 -10.68 2.59 15.46
C TRP A 168 -10.27 3.74 16.36
N THR A 169 -9.14 3.57 17.03
CA THR A 169 -8.47 4.60 17.83
C THR A 169 -7.24 5.08 17.09
N ARG A 170 -7.15 6.39 16.88
CA ARG A 170 -5.99 7.01 16.23
C ARG A 170 -4.81 7.07 17.20
N SER A 171 -3.62 6.69 16.75
CA SER A 171 -2.35 6.93 17.47
C SER A 171 -2.04 8.43 17.57
N GLU A 172 -0.98 8.75 18.31
CA GLU A 172 -0.35 10.06 18.18
C GLU A 172 0.17 10.28 16.75
N ILE A 173 0.24 11.56 16.32
CA ILE A 173 0.97 11.91 15.10
C ILE A 173 2.43 11.59 15.32
N VAL A 174 3.05 10.92 14.34
CA VAL A 174 4.49 10.62 14.37
C VAL A 174 5.27 11.93 14.45
N PRO A 175 6.09 12.15 15.50
CA PRO A 175 6.84 13.38 15.61
C PRO A 175 7.80 13.55 14.42
N LEU A 176 7.84 14.76 13.86
CA LEU A 176 8.66 15.10 12.70
C LEU A 176 9.34 16.45 12.96
N ASP A 177 10.66 16.53 12.83
CA ASP A 177 11.37 17.81 12.91
C ASP A 177 11.10 18.64 11.65
N ARG A 178 10.11 19.52 11.72
CA ARG A 178 9.72 20.40 10.62
C ARG A 178 10.73 21.52 10.34
N SER A 179 11.66 21.79 11.25
CA SER A 179 12.62 22.90 11.09
C SER A 179 13.67 22.61 10.02
N VAL A 180 13.92 21.33 9.73
CA VAL A 180 14.90 20.86 8.73
C VAL A 180 14.26 20.40 7.42
N MET A 181 12.93 20.40 7.33
CA MET A 181 12.17 19.94 6.16
C MET A 181 12.08 21.03 5.09
N LYS A 182 12.30 20.67 3.82
CA LYS A 182 12.12 21.57 2.68
C LYS A 182 10.73 21.44 2.04
N GLY A 183 10.11 20.27 2.13
CA GLY A 183 8.81 19.98 1.55
C GLY A 183 7.71 19.75 2.58
N SER A 184 6.68 19.01 2.17
CA SER A 184 5.46 18.79 2.96
C SER A 184 5.65 17.88 4.17
N GLY A 185 6.65 16.98 4.15
CA GLY A 185 6.92 16.01 5.22
C GLY A 185 6.91 14.56 4.75
N ILE A 186 6.30 13.68 5.56
CA ILE A 186 6.26 12.22 5.36
C ILE A 186 4.82 11.72 5.20
N ILE A 187 4.59 10.70 4.37
CA ILE A 187 3.24 10.28 4.01
C ILE A 187 3.20 8.80 3.59
N GLN A 188 2.02 8.17 3.67
CA GLN A 188 1.76 6.79 3.24
C GLN A 188 2.77 5.78 3.83
N PRO A 189 2.75 5.58 5.17
CA PRO A 189 3.63 4.62 5.83
C PRO A 189 3.32 3.19 5.41
N SER A 190 4.29 2.29 5.46
CA SER A 190 4.10 0.84 5.43
C SER A 190 4.71 0.24 6.69
N LEU A 191 4.02 -0.73 7.29
CA LEU A 191 4.28 -1.19 8.66
C LEU A 191 4.81 -2.63 8.70
N TRP A 192 5.60 -2.93 9.72
CA TRP A 192 5.86 -4.30 10.17
C TRP A 192 6.10 -4.32 11.67
N GLU A 193 5.86 -5.47 12.31
CA GLU A 193 6.19 -5.69 13.71
C GLU A 193 7.36 -6.67 13.82
N SER A 194 8.43 -6.28 14.52
CA SER A 194 9.63 -7.11 14.65
C SER A 194 9.47 -8.17 15.73
N THR A 195 8.95 -7.75 16.89
CA THR A 195 8.66 -8.52 18.10
C THR A 195 7.45 -7.89 18.78
N HIS A 196 6.79 -8.60 19.70
CA HIS A 196 5.57 -8.12 20.38
C HIS A 196 5.70 -6.68 20.89
N GLY A 197 4.85 -5.79 20.38
CA GLY A 197 4.79 -4.37 20.73
C GLY A 197 5.80 -3.47 20.00
N ASN A 198 6.79 -4.04 19.30
CA ASN A 198 7.80 -3.29 18.55
C ASN A 198 7.40 -3.16 17.09
N VAL A 199 6.67 -2.09 16.80
CA VAL A 199 6.14 -1.77 15.46
C VAL A 199 7.02 -0.73 14.79
N HIS A 200 7.23 -0.89 13.50
CA HIS A 200 8.10 -0.04 12.71
C HIS A 200 7.35 0.46 11.48
N MET A 201 7.76 1.62 10.97
CA MET A 201 7.25 2.13 9.71
C MET A 201 8.36 2.63 8.80
N LEU A 202 8.15 2.46 7.48
CA LEU A 202 8.84 3.22 6.45
C LEU A 202 7.84 4.11 5.72
N THR A 203 8.23 5.36 5.44
CA THR A 203 7.36 6.34 4.79
C THR A 203 8.03 6.93 3.56
N ARG A 204 7.26 7.19 2.50
CA ARG A 204 7.74 8.09 1.44
C ARG A 204 7.80 9.53 1.98
N SER A 205 8.62 10.38 1.37
CA SER A 205 8.79 11.77 1.82
C SER A 205 8.98 12.75 0.67
N SER A 206 8.90 14.04 1.00
CA SER A 206 9.33 15.13 0.12
C SER A 206 10.84 15.41 0.15
N GLU A 207 11.61 14.73 1.01
CA GLU A 207 13.00 15.08 1.34
C GLU A 207 14.04 14.20 0.63
N GLY A 208 13.62 13.50 -0.43
CA GLY A 208 14.53 12.69 -1.23
C GLY A 208 14.93 11.35 -0.60
N HIS A 209 14.47 11.03 0.62
CA HIS A 209 14.83 9.81 1.38
C HIS A 209 13.58 9.09 1.87
N ILE A 210 13.65 7.78 2.06
CA ILE A 210 12.66 7.07 2.87
C ILE A 210 12.93 7.42 4.33
N TYR A 211 11.86 7.71 5.08
CA TYR A 211 11.94 7.96 6.52
C TYR A 211 11.48 6.74 7.30
N ARG A 212 12.00 6.62 8.52
CA ARG A 212 11.66 5.57 9.48
C ARG A 212 11.20 6.18 10.79
N SER A 213 10.27 5.49 11.45
CA SER A 213 9.94 5.71 12.86
C SER A 213 9.59 4.37 13.50
N ASP A 214 9.81 4.28 14.80
CA ASP A 214 9.67 3.06 15.58
C ASP A 214 8.80 3.32 16.82
N SER A 215 7.94 2.36 17.11
CA SER A 215 7.08 2.29 18.27
C SER A 215 7.47 1.09 19.13
N LYS A 216 7.38 1.25 20.46
CA LYS A 216 7.64 0.20 21.45
C LYS A 216 6.39 -0.16 22.26
N ASP A 217 5.23 0.36 21.87
CA ASP A 217 3.98 0.24 22.61
C ASP A 217 2.80 -0.20 21.72
N GLY A 218 3.10 -0.95 20.64
CA GLY A 218 2.09 -1.46 19.72
C GLY A 218 1.55 -0.42 18.73
N GLY A 219 2.36 0.59 18.39
CA GLY A 219 1.99 1.64 17.43
C GLY A 219 1.19 2.80 18.02
N LYS A 220 1.10 2.91 19.35
CA LYS A 220 0.33 3.97 20.03
C LYS A 220 1.11 5.29 20.05
N SER A 221 2.41 5.23 20.31
CA SER A 221 3.34 6.34 20.22
C SER A 221 4.56 5.96 19.38
N TRP A 222 5.27 6.98 18.90
CA TRP A 222 6.33 6.84 17.91
C TRP A 222 7.52 7.73 18.26
N CYS A 223 8.74 7.26 18.00
CA CYS A 223 9.92 8.12 18.05
C CYS A 223 9.88 9.15 16.92
N THR A 224 10.65 10.24 17.06
CA THR A 224 10.78 11.22 15.98
C THR A 224 11.28 10.55 14.70
N ALA A 225 10.55 10.74 13.61
CA ALA A 225 10.91 10.16 12.33
C ALA A 225 12.26 10.68 11.84
N TYR A 226 13.07 9.77 11.30
CA TYR A 226 14.43 10.05 10.84
C TYR A 226 14.68 9.50 9.43
N PRO A 227 15.53 10.16 8.62
CA PRO A 227 15.85 9.68 7.28
C PRO A 227 16.67 8.39 7.34
N THR A 228 16.42 7.50 6.39
CA THR A 228 17.26 6.32 6.11
C THR A 228 18.20 6.60 4.94
N ASP A 229 19.17 5.70 4.70
CA ASP A 229 20.05 5.80 3.52
C ASP A 229 19.33 5.48 2.18
N LEU A 230 18.10 4.95 2.25
CA LEU A 230 17.34 4.62 1.05
C LEU A 230 16.82 5.89 0.36
N PRO A 231 17.07 6.05 -0.96
CA PRO A 231 16.52 7.17 -1.71
C PRO A 231 15.00 7.06 -1.86
N ASN A 232 14.34 8.20 -1.96
CA ASN A 232 12.92 8.30 -2.33
C ASN A 232 12.68 9.46 -3.28
N ASN A 233 12.03 9.18 -4.40
CA ASN A 233 11.67 10.13 -5.44
C ASN A 233 10.32 10.82 -5.21
N ASN A 234 9.79 10.77 -3.98
CA ASN A 234 8.42 11.15 -3.64
C ASN A 234 7.35 10.28 -4.34
N SER A 235 7.69 9.01 -4.64
CA SER A 235 6.76 7.97 -5.09
C SER A 235 6.40 7.04 -3.93
N GLY A 236 5.25 6.38 -4.06
CA GLY A 236 4.75 5.41 -3.11
C GLY A 236 5.68 4.21 -2.97
N ILE A 237 5.77 3.69 -1.75
CA ILE A 237 6.47 2.45 -1.38
C ILE A 237 5.47 1.49 -0.76
N ASP A 238 5.84 0.21 -0.65
CA ASP A 238 5.17 -0.75 0.23
C ASP A 238 6.18 -1.82 0.66
N LEU A 239 5.92 -2.52 1.76
CA LEU A 239 6.74 -3.63 2.22
C LEU A 239 5.90 -4.77 2.77
N VAL A 240 6.51 -5.94 2.90
CA VAL A 240 5.94 -7.07 3.63
C VAL A 240 7.05 -7.77 4.42
N LYS A 241 6.74 -8.19 5.65
CA LYS A 241 7.60 -9.08 6.44
C LYS A 241 7.15 -10.52 6.19
N LEU A 242 8.07 -11.39 5.81
CA LEU A 242 7.87 -12.82 5.62
C LEU A 242 7.95 -13.55 6.96
N ASP A 243 7.43 -14.78 7.00
CA ASP A 243 7.40 -15.61 8.21
C ASP A 243 8.78 -15.89 8.81
N ASN A 244 9.82 -15.95 7.97
CA ASN A 244 11.21 -16.11 8.40
C ASN A 244 11.88 -14.81 8.88
N GLY A 245 11.14 -13.71 8.94
CA GLY A 245 11.61 -12.42 9.43
C GLY A 245 12.22 -11.50 8.37
N THR A 246 12.42 -11.97 7.13
CA THR A 246 12.89 -11.12 6.04
C THR A 246 11.86 -10.06 5.70
N ILE A 247 12.31 -8.84 5.42
CA ILE A 247 11.46 -7.74 4.97
C ILE A 247 11.74 -7.50 3.49
N ALA A 248 10.72 -7.54 2.65
CA ALA A 248 10.80 -7.18 1.24
C ALA A 248 10.19 -5.79 1.02
N LEU A 249 10.98 -4.83 0.54
CA LEU A 249 10.57 -3.46 0.22
C LEU A 249 10.51 -3.28 -1.29
N ILE A 250 9.39 -2.75 -1.78
CA ILE A 250 9.21 -2.34 -3.17
C ILE A 250 9.16 -0.81 -3.29
N TYR A 251 10.06 -0.24 -4.10
CA TYR A 251 10.21 1.21 -4.26
C TYR A 251 10.98 1.60 -5.54
N ASN A 252 10.97 2.89 -5.86
CA ASN A 252 11.82 3.47 -6.90
C ASN A 252 13.11 4.03 -6.26
N PRO A 253 14.30 3.47 -6.53
CA PRO A 253 15.54 3.84 -5.85
C PRO A 253 16.19 5.09 -6.45
N THR A 254 15.40 6.16 -6.62
CA THR A 254 15.83 7.42 -7.25
C THR A 254 15.51 8.61 -6.36
N ARG A 255 16.09 9.76 -6.68
CA ARG A 255 15.88 11.04 -5.97
C ARG A 255 15.35 12.09 -6.95
N PRO A 256 14.61 13.11 -6.47
CA PRO A 256 14.38 14.30 -7.26
C PRO A 256 15.71 15.00 -7.56
N GLU A 257 15.81 15.60 -8.74
CA GLU A 257 16.88 16.56 -9.04
C GLU A 257 16.73 17.82 -8.16
N GLU A 258 17.80 18.60 -8.01
CA GLU A 258 17.77 19.83 -7.22
C GLU A 258 16.68 20.79 -7.74
N GLY A 259 15.88 21.34 -6.83
CA GLY A 259 14.75 22.20 -7.15
C GLY A 259 13.47 21.47 -7.60
N MET A 260 13.51 20.17 -7.84
CA MET A 260 12.34 19.38 -8.25
C MET A 260 11.62 18.74 -7.05
N LYS A 261 10.28 18.76 -7.07
CA LYS A 261 9.45 18.16 -6.01
C LYS A 261 9.30 16.63 -6.11
N LYS A 262 9.56 16.07 -7.29
CA LYS A 262 9.36 14.64 -7.62
C LYS A 262 10.51 14.18 -8.51
N GLY A 263 10.96 12.94 -8.30
CA GLY A 263 11.96 12.30 -9.16
C GLY A 263 11.36 11.24 -10.10
N PRO A 264 12.20 10.59 -10.93
CA PRO A 264 11.76 9.59 -11.89
C PRO A 264 11.15 8.35 -11.22
N ARG A 265 9.97 7.91 -11.66
CA ARG A 265 9.29 6.68 -11.19
C ARG A 265 9.77 5.43 -11.93
N THR A 266 11.08 5.33 -12.12
CA THR A 266 11.78 4.25 -12.81
C THR A 266 13.25 4.24 -12.35
N PRO A 267 13.89 3.08 -12.14
CA PRO A 267 13.29 1.73 -12.17
C PRO A 267 12.37 1.49 -10.96
N LEU A 268 11.59 0.40 -10.99
CA LEU A 268 10.88 -0.14 -9.83
C LEU A 268 11.55 -1.46 -9.43
N VAL A 269 11.93 -1.57 -8.15
CA VAL A 269 12.71 -2.71 -7.65
C VAL A 269 12.16 -3.26 -6.34
N ILE A 270 12.51 -4.51 -6.03
CA ILE A 270 12.41 -5.10 -4.69
C ILE A 270 13.82 -5.15 -4.09
N ARG A 271 13.95 -4.85 -2.79
CA ARG A 271 15.15 -5.14 -1.98
C ARG A 271 14.75 -5.87 -0.71
N LEU A 272 15.65 -6.68 -0.19
CA LEU A 272 15.44 -7.49 1.01
C LEU A 272 16.25 -6.94 2.18
N SER A 273 15.71 -7.05 3.39
CA SER A 273 16.41 -6.79 4.64
C SER A 273 16.29 -8.00 5.56
N HIS A 274 17.40 -8.34 6.24
CA HIS A 274 17.52 -9.44 7.19
C HIS A 274 17.80 -8.96 8.63
N ASP A 275 17.88 -7.65 8.84
CA ASP A 275 18.32 -7.01 10.08
C ASP A 275 17.32 -5.94 10.55
N ASN A 276 16.03 -6.24 10.40
CA ASN A 276 14.94 -5.36 10.82
C ASN A 276 14.92 -4.00 10.11
N GLY A 277 15.20 -3.98 8.80
CA GLY A 277 15.10 -2.79 7.96
C GLY A 277 16.29 -1.83 8.11
N MET A 278 17.40 -2.27 8.69
CA MET A 278 18.60 -1.45 8.88
C MET A 278 19.47 -1.43 7.63
N THR A 279 19.70 -2.60 7.01
CA THR A 279 20.41 -2.73 5.74
C THR A 279 19.53 -3.44 4.70
N TRP A 280 19.84 -3.17 3.43
CA TRP A 280 19.04 -3.63 2.29
C TRP A 280 19.95 -4.21 1.21
N GLU A 281 19.59 -5.35 0.66
CA GLU A 281 20.37 -6.05 -0.35
C GLU A 281 19.46 -6.75 -1.37
N ASN A 282 20.06 -7.56 -2.26
CA ASN A 282 19.37 -8.47 -3.16
C ASN A 282 18.31 -7.77 -4.01
N GLN A 283 18.76 -6.78 -4.80
CA GLN A 283 17.90 -6.03 -5.69
C GLN A 283 17.32 -6.92 -6.80
N PHE A 284 16.01 -6.87 -6.98
CA PHE A 284 15.30 -7.45 -8.12
C PHE A 284 14.58 -6.37 -8.90
N LEU A 285 14.87 -6.29 -10.20
CA LEU A 285 14.23 -5.34 -11.11
C LEU A 285 12.86 -5.85 -11.55
N LEU A 286 11.81 -5.07 -11.32
CA LEU A 286 10.44 -5.38 -11.77
C LEU A 286 10.13 -4.73 -13.12
N ASP A 287 10.51 -3.47 -13.27
CA ASP A 287 10.32 -2.71 -14.50
C ASP A 287 11.22 -1.49 -14.56
N GLU A 288 11.58 -1.11 -15.78
CA GLU A 288 12.29 0.11 -16.10
C GLU A 288 11.91 0.63 -17.49
N GLY A 289 12.37 1.83 -17.83
CA GLY A 289 12.12 2.48 -19.12
C GLY A 289 11.23 3.70 -19.01
N GLU A 290 10.55 4.02 -20.11
CA GLU A 290 9.85 5.29 -20.26
C GLU A 290 8.55 5.40 -19.43
N LYS A 291 8.15 6.64 -19.12
CA LYS A 291 7.00 7.01 -18.28
C LYS A 291 7.19 6.66 -16.79
N GLN A 292 6.32 5.82 -16.23
CA GLN A 292 6.27 5.61 -14.78
C GLN A 292 5.82 4.21 -14.37
N TYR A 293 6.43 3.70 -13.31
CA TYR A 293 6.09 2.47 -12.60
C TYR A 293 5.94 2.81 -11.12
N SER A 294 4.72 2.78 -10.61
CA SER A 294 4.42 3.49 -9.37
C SER A 294 3.25 2.91 -8.58
N TYR A 295 3.14 3.36 -7.33
CA TYR A 295 2.15 2.88 -6.37
C TYR A 295 2.14 1.34 -6.29
N PRO A 296 3.27 0.75 -5.90
CA PRO A 296 3.33 -0.69 -5.72
C PRO A 296 2.53 -1.12 -4.49
N ALA A 297 2.08 -2.37 -4.52
CA ALA A 297 1.61 -3.12 -3.36
C ALA A 297 2.25 -4.51 -3.37
N ILE A 298 2.58 -5.03 -2.19
CA ILE A 298 3.24 -6.33 -2.04
C ILE A 298 2.62 -7.13 -0.89
N VAL A 299 2.35 -8.41 -1.09
CA VAL A 299 1.96 -9.37 -0.02
C VAL A 299 2.82 -10.63 -0.14
N ALA A 300 2.85 -11.46 0.91
CA ALA A 300 3.64 -12.68 0.95
C ALA A 300 2.78 -13.90 1.32
N GLY A 301 3.18 -15.06 0.81
CA GLY A 301 2.64 -16.37 1.18
C GLY A 301 3.77 -17.40 1.24
N GLY A 302 4.25 -17.70 2.46
CA GLY A 302 5.50 -18.42 2.67
C GLY A 302 6.68 -17.66 2.04
N LEU A 303 7.42 -18.30 1.13
CA LEU A 303 8.53 -17.68 0.38
C LEU A 303 8.11 -17.03 -0.95
N ASN A 304 6.80 -16.92 -1.21
CA ASN A 304 6.30 -16.25 -2.40
C ASN A 304 5.98 -14.78 -2.10
N LEU A 305 6.44 -13.89 -2.96
CA LEU A 305 6.03 -12.50 -3.03
C LEU A 305 5.02 -12.34 -4.16
N TYR A 306 3.96 -11.61 -3.88
CA TYR A 306 2.96 -11.22 -4.86
C TYR A 306 2.93 -9.70 -4.92
N VAL A 307 3.02 -9.14 -6.11
CA VAL A 307 3.21 -7.72 -6.31
C VAL A 307 2.21 -7.21 -7.33
N THR A 308 1.66 -6.03 -7.09
CA THR A 308 1.04 -5.22 -8.16
C THR A 308 1.63 -3.83 -8.19
N TYR A 309 1.55 -3.16 -9.33
CA TYR A 309 1.84 -1.72 -9.44
C TYR A 309 1.15 -1.13 -10.66
N THR A 310 1.02 0.19 -10.63
CA THR A 310 0.61 0.95 -11.80
C THR A 310 1.71 0.98 -12.84
N TRP A 311 1.41 0.42 -14.01
CA TRP A 311 2.25 0.46 -15.19
C TRP A 311 1.77 1.59 -16.11
N LYS A 312 2.58 2.64 -16.23
CA LYS A 312 2.38 3.79 -17.15
C LYS A 312 1.04 4.52 -17.06
N ARG A 313 0.24 4.27 -16.01
CA ARG A 313 -1.16 4.75 -15.84
C ARG A 313 -2.16 4.13 -16.81
N GLU A 314 -1.73 3.09 -17.51
CA GLU A 314 -2.47 2.40 -18.57
C GLU A 314 -2.81 0.97 -18.18
N ARG A 315 -2.04 0.36 -17.28
CA ARG A 315 -2.26 -1.02 -16.82
C ARG A 315 -1.94 -1.19 -15.34
N ILE A 316 -2.42 -2.28 -14.77
CA ILE A 316 -1.91 -2.81 -13.52
C ILE A 316 -1.09 -4.07 -13.86
N ALA A 317 0.19 -4.04 -13.52
CA ALA A 317 1.06 -5.20 -13.64
C ALA A 317 0.95 -6.05 -12.39
N PHE A 318 1.11 -7.35 -12.55
CA PHE A 318 1.18 -8.33 -11.47
C PHE A 318 2.47 -9.15 -11.60
N TRP A 319 3.11 -9.44 -10.46
CA TRP A 319 4.17 -10.43 -10.36
C TRP A 319 3.88 -11.45 -9.27
N LYS A 320 4.19 -12.71 -9.57
CA LYS A 320 4.48 -13.74 -8.56
C LYS A 320 5.97 -14.06 -8.60
N ILE A 321 6.63 -13.99 -7.46
CA ILE A 321 8.08 -14.17 -7.32
C ILE A 321 8.34 -15.13 -6.18
N THR A 322 9.13 -16.17 -6.42
CA THR A 322 9.50 -17.16 -5.40
C THR A 322 10.94 -16.93 -4.95
N LEU A 323 11.13 -16.76 -3.65
CA LEU A 323 12.43 -16.68 -2.99
C LEU A 323 12.93 -18.10 -2.65
N SER A 324 14.25 -18.27 -2.64
CA SER A 324 14.90 -19.49 -2.15
C SER A 324 16.01 -19.15 -1.16
N ASP A 325 16.09 -19.98 -0.12
CA ASP A 325 17.15 -19.98 0.87
C ASP A 325 18.37 -20.81 0.43
N LEU A 326 18.29 -21.52 -0.71
CA LEU A 326 19.41 -22.29 -1.25
C LEU A 326 20.50 -21.35 -1.76
N ALA A 327 21.68 -21.43 -1.13
CA ALA A 327 22.92 -20.77 -1.54
C ALA A 327 23.42 -21.31 -2.88
#